data_AF-A0AA39MKK2-F1
#
_entry.id   AF-A0AA39MKK2-F1
#
_cell.length_a   1.000
_cell.length_b   1.000
_cell.length_c   1.000
_cell.angle_alpha   90.00
_cell.angle_beta   90.00
_cell.angle_gamma   90.00
#
_symmetry.space_group_name_H-M   'P 1'
#
loop_
_entity.id
_entity.type
_entity.pdbx_description
1 polymer ?
#
loop_
_entity_poly.entity_id
_entity_poly.type
_entity_poly.pdbx_seq_one_letter_code
_entity_poly.pdbx_strand_id
1 'polypeptide(L)'
;DEWLLIYDNANHSDIHLLQKYLPFGQRGNILITSRNPYLKYITNHKEIAVLQMNLEEAINLLLNTSGLNHSMTNDTLANAIVIKLGFIPLAINLAGSSIHCHYYTISEYVKCFDKNRKNIL
;
A
#
# COMPACT_ATOMS: atom_id res chain seq x y z
N ASP A 1 -21.03 26.51 5.70
CA ASP A 1 -20.43 25.21 6.06
C ASP A 1 -19.74 24.63 4.86
N GLU A 2 -18.45 24.34 5.03
CA GLU A 2 -17.63 23.61 4.08
C GLU A 2 -17.66 22.13 4.48
N TRP A 3 -18.02 21.25 3.55
CA TRP A 3 -18.10 19.81 3.80
C TRP A 3 -17.08 19.05 2.95
N LEU A 4 -16.74 17.84 3.40
CA LEU A 4 -15.88 16.90 2.68
C LEU A 4 -16.64 15.58 2.50
N LEU A 5 -16.72 15.09 1.26
CA LEU A 5 -17.30 13.79 0.93
C LEU A 5 -16.20 12.83 0.48
N ILE A 6 -16.16 11.63 1.05
CA ILE A 6 -15.16 10.61 0.72
C ILE A 6 -15.87 9.42 0.09
N TYR A 7 -15.51 9.11 -1.16
CA TYR A 7 -15.85 7.86 -1.82
C TYR A 7 -14.67 6.92 -1.71
N ASP A 8 -14.74 5.97 -0.79
CA ASP A 8 -13.70 4.96 -0.63
C ASP A 8 -13.94 3.76 -1.56
N ASN A 9 -12.87 3.25 -2.17
CA ASN A 9 -12.86 2.02 -2.97
C ASN A 9 -13.87 2.01 -4.14
N ALA A 10 -14.00 3.14 -4.85
CA ALA A 10 -14.95 3.33 -5.96
C ALA A 10 -14.51 2.60 -7.25
N ASN A 11 -14.49 1.27 -7.24
CA ASN A 11 -13.95 0.44 -8.33
C ASN A 11 -15.00 0.00 -9.36
N HIS A 12 -16.19 0.60 -9.37
CA HIS A 12 -17.24 0.21 -10.31
C HIS A 12 -16.78 0.43 -11.75
N SER A 13 -17.16 -0.48 -12.66
CA SER A 13 -16.78 -0.42 -14.07
C SER A 13 -17.45 0.73 -14.81
N ASP A 14 -18.72 0.99 -14.49
CA ASP A 14 -19.45 2.18 -14.96
C ASP A 14 -19.08 3.41 -14.13
N ILE A 15 -18.28 4.31 -14.71
CA ILE A 15 -17.86 5.58 -14.10
C ILE A 15 -19.00 6.59 -13.99
N HIS A 16 -20.04 6.49 -14.84
CA HIS A 16 -21.17 7.40 -14.83
C HIS A 16 -22.12 7.15 -13.67
N LEU A 17 -22.09 5.94 -13.09
CA LEU A 17 -22.83 5.65 -11.87
C LEU A 17 -22.42 6.60 -10.74
N LEU A 18 -21.11 6.80 -10.53
CA LEU A 18 -20.60 7.67 -9.48
C LEU A 18 -20.99 9.14 -9.72
N GLN A 19 -20.98 9.58 -10.98
CA GLN A 19 -21.37 10.93 -11.38
C GLN A 19 -22.79 11.30 -10.94
N LYS A 20 -23.73 10.34 -10.92
CA LYS A 20 -25.12 10.54 -10.50
C LYS A 20 -25.27 10.86 -9.01
N TYR A 21 -24.30 10.46 -8.19
CA TYR A 21 -24.32 10.65 -6.75
C TYR A 21 -23.43 11.82 -6.30
N LEU A 22 -22.77 12.52 -7.22
CA LEU A 22 -21.98 13.70 -6.87
C LEU A 22 -22.92 14.83 -6.43
N PRO A 23 -22.68 15.45 -5.25
CA PRO A 23 -23.45 16.60 -4.80
C PRO A 23 -23.24 17.80 -5.73
N PHE A 24 -24.31 18.54 -6.00
CA PHE A 24 -24.26 19.76 -6.77
C PHE A 24 -23.86 20.96 -5.89
N GLY A 25 -23.06 21.87 -6.43
CA GLY A 25 -22.68 23.13 -5.78
C GLY A 25 -21.17 23.35 -5.68
N GLN A 26 -20.77 24.40 -4.95
CA GLN A 26 -19.36 24.83 -4.83
C GLN A 26 -18.87 24.89 -3.38
N ARG A 27 -19.66 24.39 -2.42
CA ARG A 27 -19.41 24.56 -0.97
C ARG A 27 -18.77 23.33 -0.30
N GLY A 28 -18.17 22.42 -1.07
CA GLY A 28 -17.51 21.25 -0.50
C GLY A 28 -16.51 20.60 -1.43
N ASN A 29 -15.73 19.71 -0.83
CA ASN A 29 -14.64 18.99 -1.48
C ASN A 29 -14.98 17.50 -1.57
N ILE A 30 -14.48 16.82 -2.59
CA ILE A 30 -14.73 15.39 -2.81
C ILE A 30 -13.38 14.69 -2.97
N LEU A 31 -13.16 13.64 -2.19
CA LEU A 31 -12.02 12.73 -2.31
C LEU A 31 -12.53 11.35 -2.76
N ILE A 32 -11.91 10.79 -3.80
CA ILE A 32 -12.28 9.48 -4.34
C ILE A 32 -11.02 8.60 -4.34
N THR A 33 -11.09 7.43 -3.71
CA THR A 33 -10.05 6.40 -3.81
C THR A 33 -10.56 5.28 -4.73
N SER A 34 -9.72 4.82 -5.65
CA SER A 34 -10.10 3.79 -6.62
C SER A 34 -8.88 3.15 -7.28
N ARG A 35 -9.05 1.92 -7.76
CA ARG A 35 -8.16 1.23 -8.70
C ARG A 35 -8.58 1.42 -10.15
N ASN A 36 -9.74 2.03 -10.42
CA ASN A 36 -10.23 2.30 -11.76
C ASN A 36 -9.62 3.62 -12.29
N PRO A 37 -8.65 3.56 -13.23
CA PRO A 37 -7.98 4.76 -13.75
C PRO A 37 -8.89 5.63 -14.62
N TYR A 38 -10.09 5.17 -14.98
CA TYR A 38 -11.02 5.92 -15.81
C TYR A 38 -11.85 6.94 -15.02
N LEU A 39 -11.82 6.92 -13.68
CA LEU A 39 -12.49 7.94 -12.87
C LEU A 39 -11.89 9.34 -13.06
N LYS A 40 -10.68 9.45 -13.59
CA LYS A 40 -10.09 10.74 -13.95
C LYS A 40 -10.94 11.56 -14.92
N TYR A 41 -11.78 10.91 -15.73
CA TYR A 41 -12.67 11.62 -16.65
C TYR A 41 -13.81 12.36 -15.94
N ILE A 42 -14.22 11.91 -14.75
CA ILE A 42 -15.24 12.60 -13.95
C ILE A 42 -14.64 13.59 -12.93
N THR A 43 -13.32 13.52 -12.66
CA THR A 43 -12.60 14.44 -11.77
C THR A 43 -11.87 15.56 -12.52
N ASN A 44 -12.15 15.76 -13.81
CA ASN A 44 -11.43 16.70 -14.68
C ASN A 44 -9.91 16.47 -14.64
N HIS A 45 -9.50 15.20 -14.73
CA HIS A 45 -8.11 14.75 -14.72
C HIS A 45 -7.31 15.13 -13.46
N LYS A 46 -7.99 15.50 -12.36
CA LYS A 46 -7.37 15.64 -11.05
C LYS A 46 -7.25 14.26 -10.41
N GLU A 47 -6.06 13.68 -10.52
CA GLU A 47 -5.73 12.39 -9.94
C GLU A 47 -4.37 12.45 -9.24
N ILE A 48 -4.21 11.61 -8.21
CA ILE A 48 -2.94 11.37 -7.54
C ILE A 48 -2.69 9.87 -7.61
N ALA A 49 -1.69 9.47 -8.40
CA ALA A 49 -1.29 8.07 -8.47
C ALA A 49 -0.59 7.67 -7.17
N VAL A 50 -1.11 6.64 -6.50
CA VAL A 50 -0.44 6.02 -5.35
C VAL A 50 0.53 4.98 -5.90
N LEU A 51 1.82 5.30 -5.82
CA LEU A 51 2.90 4.43 -6.27
C LEU A 51 3.37 3.49 -5.15
N GLN A 52 4.25 2.56 -5.50
CA GLN A 52 4.97 1.76 -4.51
C GLN A 52 5.85 2.65 -3.61
N MET A 53 6.16 2.15 -2.41
CA MET A 53 7.05 2.85 -1.50
C MET A 53 8.46 2.94 -2.09
N ASN A 54 9.19 3.98 -1.73
CA ASN A 54 10.63 3.96 -2.00
C ASN A 54 11.34 2.98 -1.02
N LEU A 55 12.62 2.70 -1.30
CA LEU A 55 13.38 1.72 -0.53
C LEU A 55 13.49 2.08 0.95
N GLU A 56 13.75 3.35 1.27
CA GLU A 56 13.93 3.82 2.64
C GLU A 56 12.62 3.71 3.43
N GLU A 57 11.51 4.20 2.85
CA GLU A 57 10.16 4.06 3.42
C GLU A 57 9.82 2.59 3.68
N ALA A 58 10.14 1.71 2.73
CA ALA A 58 9.84 0.29 2.81
C ALA A 58 10.63 -0.41 3.94
N ILE A 59 11.93 -0.12 4.06
CA ILE A 59 12.78 -0.64 5.15
C ILE A 59 12.25 -0.13 6.49
N ASN A 60 11.98 1.17 6.60
CA ASN A 60 11.46 1.79 7.82
C ASN A 60 10.14 1.14 8.23
N LEU A 61 9.21 0.92 7.28
CA LEU A 61 7.95 0.24 7.56
C LEU A 61 8.18 -1.17 8.10
N LEU A 62 9.06 -1.96 7.48
CA LEU A 62 9.33 -3.34 7.93
C LEU A 62 9.93 -3.37 9.34
N LEU A 63 10.93 -2.53 9.61
CA LEU A 63 11.61 -2.50 10.91
C LEU A 63 10.68 -2.01 12.02
N ASN A 64 9.92 -0.94 11.75
CA ASN A 64 8.94 -0.42 12.71
C ASN A 64 7.85 -1.47 13.02
N THR A 65 7.31 -2.13 12.00
CA THR A 65 6.24 -3.14 12.18
C THR A 65 6.75 -4.45 12.76
N SER A 66 8.03 -4.77 12.60
CA SER A 66 8.68 -5.92 13.25
C SER A 66 9.15 -5.65 14.68
N GLY A 67 9.20 -4.38 15.11
CA GLY A 67 9.75 -3.99 16.41
C GLY A 67 11.29 -4.11 16.48
N LEU A 68 11.96 -4.11 15.32
CA LEU A 68 13.42 -4.17 15.23
C LEU A 68 14.00 -2.76 15.07
N ASN A 69 15.15 -2.53 15.69
CA ASN A 69 15.91 -1.30 15.50
C ASN A 69 16.79 -1.40 14.24
N HIS A 70 17.13 -0.23 13.68
CA HIS A 70 18.15 -0.11 12.66
C HIS A 70 19.50 -0.67 13.14
N SER A 71 20.10 -1.47 12.28
CA SER A 71 21.46 -1.98 12.43
C SER A 71 21.92 -2.48 11.07
N MET A 72 23.23 -2.52 10.83
CA MET A 72 23.80 -3.01 9.57
C MET A 72 23.20 -4.36 9.13
N THR A 73 22.99 -5.28 10.08
CA THR A 73 22.40 -6.60 9.82
C THR A 73 20.90 -6.51 9.50
N ASN A 74 20.13 -5.80 10.33
CA ASN A 74 18.68 -5.69 10.13
C ASN A 74 18.35 -4.93 8.85
N ASP A 75 19.06 -3.85 8.54
CA ASP A 75 18.86 -3.05 7.34
C ASP A 75 19.17 -3.88 6.08
N THR A 76 20.24 -4.69 6.11
CA THR A 76 20.59 -5.59 5.00
C THR A 76 19.51 -6.65 4.76
N LEU A 77 18.98 -7.26 5.82
CA LEU A 77 17.94 -8.28 5.71
C LEU A 77 16.59 -7.65 5.31
N ALA A 78 16.26 -6.49 5.87
CA ALA A 78 15.07 -5.74 5.53
C ALA A 78 15.07 -5.34 4.06
N ASN A 79 16.19 -4.83 3.54
CA ASN A 79 16.38 -4.53 2.12
C ASN A 79 16.06 -5.75 1.23
N ALA A 80 16.61 -6.91 1.58
CA ALA A 80 16.35 -8.15 0.85
C ALA A 80 14.87 -8.55 0.85
N ILE A 81 14.16 -8.34 1.97
CA ILE A 81 12.73 -8.63 2.10
C ILE A 81 11.90 -7.64 1.26
N VAL A 82 12.12 -6.34 1.39
CA VAL A 82 11.26 -5.33 0.73
C VAL A 82 11.38 -5.36 -0.79
N ILE A 83 12.57 -5.68 -1.33
CA ILE A 83 12.77 -5.94 -2.76
C ILE A 83 11.91 -7.13 -3.20
N LYS A 84 11.93 -8.23 -2.43
CA LYS A 84 11.14 -9.44 -2.74
C LYS A 84 9.64 -9.20 -2.65
N LEU A 85 9.20 -8.31 -1.77
CA LEU A 85 7.80 -7.93 -1.58
C LEU A 85 7.34 -6.81 -2.54
N GLY A 86 8.22 -6.37 -3.45
CA GLY A 86 7.89 -5.38 -4.47
C GLY A 86 7.48 -4.03 -3.89
N PHE A 87 8.01 -3.66 -2.72
CA PHE A 87 7.76 -2.35 -2.10
C PHE A 87 6.27 -2.04 -1.84
N ILE A 88 5.44 -3.08 -1.69
CA ILE A 88 4.00 -2.94 -1.43
C ILE A 88 3.78 -2.78 0.10
N PRO A 89 3.25 -1.64 0.58
CA PRO A 89 3.11 -1.37 2.02
C PRO A 89 2.38 -2.49 2.76
N LEU A 90 1.28 -3.00 2.19
CA LEU A 90 0.49 -4.06 2.82
C LEU A 90 1.29 -5.35 2.98
N ALA A 91 2.03 -5.77 1.94
CA ALA A 91 2.84 -6.99 2.00
C ALA A 91 3.98 -6.86 3.02
N ILE A 92 4.61 -5.68 3.08
CA ILE A 92 5.67 -5.37 4.04
C ILE A 92 5.14 -5.35 5.47
N ASN A 93 3.99 -4.72 5.72
CA ASN A 93 3.37 -4.69 7.04
C ASN A 93 3.02 -6.10 7.53
N LEU A 94 2.50 -6.96 6.65
CA LEU A 94 2.22 -8.37 6.99
C LEU A 94 3.51 -9.13 7.34
N ALA A 95 4.59 -8.93 6.57
CA ALA A 95 5.90 -9.51 6.86
C ALA A 95 6.45 -9.05 8.22
N GLY A 96 6.45 -7.75 8.47
CA GLY A 96 6.90 -7.18 9.73
C GLY A 96 6.08 -7.67 10.92
N SER A 97 4.76 -7.70 10.79
CA SER A 97 3.87 -8.28 11.83
C SER A 97 4.18 -9.75 12.09
N SER A 98 4.48 -10.54 11.06
CA SER A 98 4.86 -11.95 11.27
C SER A 98 6.16 -12.11 12.06
N ILE A 99 7.11 -11.19 11.86
CA ILE A 99 8.38 -11.14 12.59
C ILE A 99 8.13 -10.69 14.04
N HIS A 100 7.33 -9.65 14.23
CA HIS A 100 6.94 -9.15 15.55
C HIS A 100 6.25 -10.23 16.41
N CYS A 101 5.37 -11.02 15.79
CA CYS A 101 4.68 -12.13 16.44
C CYS A 101 5.56 -13.39 16.62
N HIS A 102 6.85 -13.33 16.30
CA HIS A 102 7.81 -14.43 16.42
C HIS A 102 7.45 -15.69 15.62
N TYR A 103 6.64 -15.56 14.55
CA TYR A 103 6.42 -16.68 13.62
C TYR A 103 7.66 -16.98 12.79
N TYR A 104 8.46 -15.95 12.53
CA TYR A 104 9.76 -16.04 11.87
C TYR A 104 10.69 -14.97 12.46
N THR A 105 11.97 -15.27 12.61
CA THR A 105 12.98 -14.21 12.68
C THR A 105 13.11 -13.53 11.32
N ILE A 106 13.65 -12.31 11.27
CA ILE A 106 13.90 -11.60 10.01
C ILE A 106 14.79 -12.43 9.05
N SER A 107 15.77 -13.14 9.59
CA SER A 107 16.65 -14.05 8.84
C SER A 107 15.92 -15.28 8.29
N GLU A 108 15.00 -15.86 9.07
CA GLU A 108 14.17 -16.99 8.62
C GLU A 108 13.15 -16.56 7.56
N TYR A 109 12.57 -15.37 7.70
CA TYR A 109 11.62 -14.83 6.73
C TYR A 109 12.25 -14.73 5.34
N VAL A 110 13.48 -14.21 5.24
CA VAL A 110 14.25 -14.16 3.98
C VAL A 110 14.37 -15.56 3.35
N LYS A 111 14.75 -16.57 4.15
CA LYS A 111 14.94 -17.95 3.67
C LYS A 111 13.63 -18.62 3.24
N CYS A 112 12.56 -18.45 4.02
CA CYS A 112 11.25 -19.04 3.73
C CYS A 112 10.64 -18.46 2.45
N PHE A 113 10.81 -17.16 2.22
CA PHE A 113 10.31 -16.53 1.00
C PHE A 113 10.87 -17.20 -0.26
N ASP A 114 12.17 -17.51 -0.27
CA ASP A 114 12.83 -18.16 -1.41
C ASP A 114 12.41 -19.62 -1.61
N LYS A 115 12.04 -20.31 -0.52
CA LYS A 115 11.55 -21.69 -0.58
C LYS A 115 10.13 -21.76 -1.13
N ASN A 116 9.25 -20.86 -0.70
CA ASN A 116 7.83 -20.89 -1.08
C ASN A 116 7.57 -20.33 -2.48
N ARG A 117 8.41 -19.39 -2.98
CA ARG A 117 8.31 -18.90 -4.37
C ARG A 117 8.51 -20.02 -5.41
N LYS A 118 9.28 -21.06 -5.09
CA LYS A 118 9.50 -22.22 -5.96
C LYS A 118 8.31 -23.17 -6.05
N ASN A 119 7.32 -23.05 -5.16
CA ASN A 119 6.15 -23.92 -5.13
C ASN A 119 4.90 -23.26 -5.73
N ILE A 120 4.99 -21.99 -6.13
CA ILE A 120 3.87 -21.18 -6.66
C ILE A 120 4.08 -20.86 -8.16
N LEU A 121 5.21 -21.27 -8.73
CA LEU A 121 5.52 -21.23 -10.17
C LEU A 121 5.60 -22.66 -10.71
#